data_AF-A0AB39TC82-F1
#
_entry.id   AF-A0AB39TC82-F1
#
_cell.length_a   1.000
_cell.length_b   1.000
_cell.length_c   1.000
_cell.angle_alpha   90.00
_cell.angle_beta   90.00
_cell.angle_gamma   90.00
#
_symmetry.space_group_name_H-M   'P 1'
#
loop_
_entity.id
_entity.type
_entity.pdbx_description
1 polymer ?
#
loop_
_entity_poly.entity_id
_entity_poly.type
_entity_poly.pdbx_seq_one_letter_code
_entity_poly.pdbx_strand_id
1 'polypeptide(L)'
;MATGDGTEYDGTAAVHGRDCLMLTDATAGEAARFLLWLRDGHLPAPDRVRFSSEPAVERGIEADWRLPARGDAALLADELRHHLTVADGT
;
A
#
# COMPACT_ATOMS: atom_id res chain seq x y z
N MET A 1 31.55 8.87 21.87
CA MET A 1 31.21 9.42 23.20
C MET A 1 30.32 8.39 23.87
N ALA A 2 30.75 7.80 24.98
CA ALA A 2 30.08 6.71 25.67
C ALA A 2 29.26 7.24 26.86
N THR A 3 28.03 6.74 27.04
CA THR A 3 27.20 7.03 28.22
C THR A 3 27.29 5.89 29.24
N GLY A 4 27.80 6.20 30.43
CA GLY A 4 27.44 5.61 31.74
C GLY A 4 27.67 4.12 32.00
N ASP A 5 27.03 3.22 31.25
CA ASP A 5 26.77 1.83 31.67
C ASP A 5 27.42 0.76 30.76
N GLY A 6 28.42 1.14 29.97
CA GLY A 6 29.28 0.19 29.26
C GLY A 6 28.58 -0.70 28.20
N THR A 7 27.35 -0.37 27.80
CA THR A 7 26.69 -1.02 26.65
C THR A 7 26.67 -0.05 25.48
N GLU A 8 27.64 -0.20 24.57
CA GLU A 8 27.55 0.38 23.24
C GLU A 8 26.50 -0.43 22.46
N TYR A 9 25.34 0.17 22.23
CA TYR A 9 24.39 -0.36 21.27
C TYR A 9 24.82 0.09 19.87
N ASP A 10 25.49 -0.79 19.13
CA ASP A 10 25.56 -0.72 17.68
C ASP A 10 24.40 -1.55 17.12
N GLY A 11 23.35 -0.86 16.67
CA GLY A 11 22.16 -1.50 16.17
C GLY A 11 21.43 -0.59 15.20
N THR A 12 21.22 -1.09 13.98
CA THR A 12 20.28 -0.50 13.02
C THR A 12 18.92 -1.15 13.20
N ALA A 13 17.92 -0.35 13.57
CA ALA A 13 16.53 -0.75 13.44
C ALA A 13 16.08 -0.46 12.00
N ALA A 14 15.90 -1.49 11.19
CA ALA A 14 15.27 -1.39 9.88
C ALA A 14 13.85 -1.95 9.97
N VAL A 15 12.85 -1.14 9.60
CA VAL A 15 11.52 -1.66 9.26
C VAL A 15 11.61 -2.19 7.84
N HIS A 16 11.89 -3.49 7.67
CA HIS A 16 11.54 -4.18 6.41
C HIS A 16 10.02 -4.24 6.35
N GLY A 17 9.42 -3.27 5.65
CA GLY A 17 8.04 -2.89 5.92
C GLY A 17 7.15 -2.82 4.69
N ARG A 18 6.98 -3.97 4.04
CA ARG A 18 5.94 -4.38 3.07
C ARG A 18 6.61 -4.96 1.82
N ASP A 19 6.20 -6.18 1.47
CA ASP A 19 6.40 -6.67 0.11
C ASP A 19 5.52 -5.84 -0.81
N CYS A 20 6.15 -5.17 -1.78
CA CYS A 20 5.47 -4.31 -2.73
C CYS A 20 5.46 -4.97 -4.11
N LEU A 21 4.31 -4.90 -4.77
CA LEU A 21 4.15 -5.26 -6.17
C LEU A 21 3.76 -3.99 -6.92
N MET A 22 4.46 -3.71 -8.01
CA MET A 22 4.09 -2.62 -8.92
C MET A 22 3.27 -3.21 -10.07
N LEU A 23 2.09 -2.65 -10.29
CA LEU A 23 1.29 -2.93 -11.47
C LEU A 23 1.57 -1.81 -12.48
N THR A 24 2.09 -2.17 -13.64
CA THR A 24 2.34 -1.24 -14.76
C THR A 24 1.32 -1.47 -15.85
N ASP A 25 0.93 -0.40 -16.56
CA ASP A 25 -0.02 -0.43 -17.68
C ASP A 25 -1.37 -1.09 -17.35
N ALA A 26 -1.79 -1.01 -16.09
CA ALA A 26 -3.04 -1.59 -15.63
C ALA A 26 -4.12 -0.51 -15.52
N THR A 27 -5.30 -0.80 -16.07
CA THR A 27 -6.50 -0.02 -15.74
C THR A 27 -6.94 -0.29 -14.30
N ALA A 28 -7.73 0.62 -13.71
CA ALA A 28 -8.32 0.40 -12.38
C ALA A 28 -9.13 -0.90 -12.30
N GLY A 29 -9.80 -1.30 -13.39
CA GLY A 29 -10.56 -2.56 -13.44
C GLY A 29 -9.65 -3.80 -13.40
N GLU A 30 -8.52 -3.77 -14.09
CA GLU A 30 -7.54 -4.88 -14.08
C GLU A 30 -6.83 -4.98 -12.74
N ALA A 31 -6.39 -3.84 -12.20
CA ALA A 31 -5.79 -3.77 -10.87
C ALA A 31 -6.77 -4.27 -9.78
N ALA A 32 -8.06 -3.92 -9.87
CA ALA A 32 -9.07 -4.39 -8.92
C ALA A 32 -9.23 -5.92 -8.93
N ARG A 33 -9.20 -6.57 -10.10
CA ARG A 33 -9.26 -8.04 -10.20
C ARG A 33 -8.03 -8.69 -9.58
N PHE A 34 -6.85 -8.14 -9.84
CA PHE A 34 -5.61 -8.63 -9.24
C PHE A 34 -5.64 -8.49 -7.72
N LEU A 35 -6.02 -7.32 -7.21
CA LEU A 35 -6.10 -7.05 -5.78
C LEU A 35 -7.16 -7.91 -5.09
N LEU A 36 -8.29 -8.19 -5.75
CA LEU A 36 -9.32 -9.09 -5.24
C LEU A 36 -8.78 -10.52 -5.08
N TRP A 37 -8.10 -11.04 -6.12
CA TRP A 37 -7.45 -12.36 -6.06
C TRP A 37 -6.39 -12.43 -4.96
N LEU A 38 -5.55 -11.41 -4.84
CA LEU A 38 -4.50 -11.35 -3.82
C LEU A 38 -5.12 -11.33 -2.41
N ARG A 39 -6.11 -10.46 -2.20
CA ARG A 39 -6.81 -10.25 -0.92
C ARG A 39 -7.53 -11.52 -0.45
N ASP A 40 -8.31 -12.14 -1.33
CA ASP A 40 -9.24 -13.23 -0.94
C ASP A 40 -8.63 -14.62 -1.14
N GLY A 41 -7.66 -14.76 -2.04
CA GLY A 41 -7.10 -16.05 -2.42
C GLY A 41 -5.71 -16.33 -1.87
N HIS A 42 -4.93 -15.33 -1.46
CA HIS A 42 -3.51 -15.51 -1.14
C HIS A 42 -3.06 -14.90 0.20
N LEU A 43 -3.75 -13.89 0.72
CA LEU A 43 -3.34 -13.23 1.96
C LEU A 43 -4.14 -13.71 3.19
N PRO A 44 -3.47 -14.01 4.32
CA PRO A 44 -4.16 -14.40 5.56
C PRO A 44 -4.83 -13.22 6.27
N ALA A 45 -4.50 -11.98 5.90
CA ALA A 45 -5.00 -10.75 6.52
C ALA A 45 -5.38 -9.71 5.45
N PRO A 46 -6.60 -9.81 4.88
CA PRO A 46 -7.04 -8.98 3.74
C PRO A 46 -7.12 -7.48 4.05
N ASP A 47 -7.28 -7.13 5.33
CA ASP A 47 -7.31 -5.76 5.85
C ASP A 47 -5.93 -5.07 5.87
N ARG A 48 -4.86 -5.80 5.54
CA ARG A 48 -3.48 -5.29 5.47
C ARG A 48 -3.04 -4.85 4.09
N VAL A 49 -3.84 -5.09 3.05
CA VAL A 49 -3.51 -4.61 1.70
C VAL A 49 -3.59 -3.08 1.67
N ARG A 50 -2.52 -2.48 1.17
CA ARG A 50 -2.39 -1.03 0.96
C ARG A 50 -2.03 -0.81 -0.48
N PHE A 51 -2.46 0.29 -1.05
CA PHE A 51 -2.06 0.68 -2.39
C PHE A 51 -1.70 2.15 -2.44
N SER A 52 -0.93 2.51 -3.45
CA SER A 52 -0.60 3.89 -3.81
C SER A 52 -0.48 3.96 -5.33
N SER A 53 -0.34 5.17 -5.85
CA SER A 53 -0.12 5.44 -7.27
C SER A 53 1.07 6.38 -7.43
N GLU A 54 1.67 6.38 -8.61
CA GLU A 54 2.79 7.28 -8.93
C GLU A 54 2.45 8.77 -8.67
N PRO A 55 1.30 9.31 -9.11
CA PRO A 55 0.92 10.69 -8.76
C PRO A 55 0.82 10.96 -7.25
N ALA A 56 0.36 9.96 -6.47
CA ALA A 56 0.27 10.09 -5.03
C ALA A 56 1.67 10.16 -4.39
N VAL A 57 2.59 9.31 -4.85
CA VAL A 57 3.99 9.30 -4.39
C VAL A 57 4.68 10.62 -4.76
N GLU A 58 4.53 11.10 -5.99
CA GLU A 58 5.14 12.35 -6.46
C GLU A 58 4.67 13.58 -5.65
N ARG A 59 3.43 13.56 -5.17
CA ARG A 59 2.88 14.61 -4.31
C ARG A 59 3.17 14.43 -2.82
N GLY A 60 3.91 13.40 -2.44
CA GLY A 60 4.19 13.10 -1.04
C GLY A 60 2.94 12.70 -0.26
N ILE A 61 1.93 12.13 -0.93
CA ILE A 61 0.75 11.58 -0.26
C ILE A 61 1.16 10.23 0.36
N GLU A 62 1.61 10.29 1.61
CA GLU A 62 1.99 9.12 2.40
C GLU A 62 0.79 8.43 3.07
N ALA A 63 -0.43 8.93 2.85
CA ALA A 63 -1.61 8.38 3.46
C ALA A 63 -1.76 6.88 3.11
N ASP A 64 -1.86 6.06 4.15
CA ASP A 64 -2.05 4.61 4.07
C ASP A 64 -3.42 4.30 3.41
N TRP A 65 -3.51 4.36 2.08
CA TRP A 65 -4.76 4.05 1.39
C TRP A 65 -5.05 2.56 1.51
N ARG A 66 -6.08 2.24 2.31
CA ARG A 66 -6.42 0.87 2.66
C ARG A 66 -7.37 0.30 1.63
N LEU A 67 -7.05 -0.88 1.12
CA LEU A 67 -8.01 -1.61 0.34
C LEU A 67 -9.17 -2.05 1.24
N PRO A 68 -10.43 -1.94 0.80
CA PRO A 68 -11.57 -2.49 1.52
C PRO A 68 -11.38 -3.98 1.79
N ALA A 69 -11.55 -4.40 3.05
CA ALA A 69 -11.40 -5.80 3.47
C ALA A 69 -12.48 -6.73 2.88
N ARG A 70 -13.55 -6.15 2.33
CA ARG A 70 -14.66 -6.82 1.66
C ARG A 70 -15.14 -5.99 0.47
N GLY A 71 -15.90 -6.61 -0.41
CA GLY A 71 -16.42 -5.98 -1.62
C GLY A 71 -15.91 -6.70 -2.88
N ASP A 72 -16.63 -6.51 -3.97
CA ASP A 72 -16.31 -7.13 -5.26
C ASP A 72 -15.32 -6.28 -6.07
N ALA A 73 -14.98 -6.77 -7.27
CA ALA A 73 -14.04 -6.08 -8.15
C ALA A 73 -14.55 -4.69 -8.59
N ALA A 74 -15.87 -4.46 -8.66
CA ALA A 74 -16.42 -3.18 -9.06
C ALA A 74 -16.19 -2.13 -7.97
N LEU A 75 -16.50 -2.48 -6.70
CA LEU A 75 -16.23 -1.63 -5.55
C LEU A 75 -14.74 -1.32 -5.42
N LEU A 76 -13.87 -2.31 -5.62
CA LEU A 76 -12.43 -2.10 -5.60
C LEU A 76 -11.97 -1.17 -6.73
N ALA A 77 -12.52 -1.30 -7.94
CA ALA A 77 -12.19 -0.42 -9.05
C ALA A 77 -12.67 1.02 -8.81
N ASP A 78 -13.83 1.21 -8.15
CA ASP A 78 -14.32 2.52 -7.73
C ASP A 78 -13.36 3.17 -6.74
N GLU A 79 -12.89 2.41 -5.74
CA GLU A 79 -11.94 2.89 -4.73
C GLU A 79 -10.60 3.30 -5.36
N LEU A 80 -10.07 2.50 -6.29
CA LEU A 80 -8.84 2.83 -7.00
C LEU A 80 -8.98 4.12 -7.82
N ARG A 81 -10.13 4.31 -8.48
CA ARG A 81 -10.42 5.55 -9.22
C ARG A 81 -10.53 6.74 -8.27
N HIS A 82 -11.18 6.57 -7.12
CA HIS A 82 -11.29 7.62 -6.12
C HIS A 82 -9.92 8.06 -5.60
N HIS A 83 -9.02 7.12 -5.32
CA HIS A 83 -7.64 7.41 -4.95
C HIS A 83 -6.93 8.23 -6.04
N LEU A 84 -7.06 7.86 -7.31
CA LEU A 84 -6.47 8.62 -8.42
C LEU A 84 -7.02 10.04 -8.49
N THR A 85 -8.33 10.24 -8.33
CA THR A 85 -8.92 11.59 -8.28
C THR A 85 -8.31 12.44 -7.16
N VAL A 86 -8.15 11.88 -5.95
CA VAL A 86 -7.51 12.58 -4.82
C VAL A 86 -6.02 12.85 -5.10
N ALA A 87 -5.32 11.86 -5.67
CA ALA A 87 -3.90 11.93 -6.00
C ALA A 87 -3.61 12.90 -7.15
N ASP A 88 -4.49 13.03 -8.13
CA ASP A 88 -4.38 13.99 -9.23
C ASP A 88 -4.87 15.39 -8.80
N GLY A 89 -5.62 15.47 -7.69
CA GLY A 89 -6.10 16.72 -7.11
C GLY A 89 -7.22 17.38 -7.93
N THR A 90 -8.01 16.57 -8.62
CA THR A 90 -9.09 17.00 -9.51
C THR A 90 -10.47 16.70 -8.92
#